data_AF-A0A6C0AVW6-F1
#
_entry.id   AF-A0A6C0AVW6-F1
#
_cell.length_a   1.000
_cell.length_b   1.000
_cell.length_c   1.000
_cell.angle_alpha   90.00
_cell.angle_beta   90.00
_cell.angle_gamma   90.00
#
_symmetry.space_group_name_H-M   'P 1'
#
loop_
_entity.id
_entity.type
_entity.pdbx_description
1 polymer ?
#
loop_
_entity_poly.entity_id
_entity_poly.type
_entity_poly.pdbx_seq_one_letter_code
_entity_poly.pdbx_strand_id
1 'polypeptide(L)'
;MFKILPVYPIFILLLIISANYLADLFPCRLRDLLEHNIYIKHLFGYLTLLFFVSITLDNIGSSVNELIKNSFVLYLYFVLLTKNNKYFFILICIVLAFIYLAHIELKLLKKKENKNDSEKLFLDIYEKRKDKFGLDTILHYLILILLVIGTLTYMGEKKIEYKDKFNYLTFFLGKQVCKGNSPEVDISKALKNALN
;
A
#
# COMPACT_ATOMS: atom_id res chain seq x y z
N MET A 1 -7.60 23.05 -1.55
CA MET A 1 -7.33 22.22 -0.36
C MET A 1 -7.04 20.81 -0.84
N PHE A 2 -5.79 20.33 -0.78
CA PHE A 2 -5.46 18.97 -1.21
C PHE A 2 -6.09 17.99 -0.22
N LYS A 3 -7.13 17.27 -0.64
CA LYS A 3 -7.69 16.18 0.15
C LYS A 3 -6.69 15.04 0.15
N ILE A 4 -6.16 14.69 1.32
CA ILE A 4 -5.20 13.58 1.44
C ILE A 4 -5.92 12.29 1.11
N LEU A 5 -5.33 11.51 0.21
CA LEU A 5 -5.88 10.26 -0.24
C LEU A 5 -5.75 9.21 0.88
N PRO A 6 -6.84 8.54 1.29
CA PRO A 6 -6.77 7.51 2.32
C PRO A 6 -5.89 6.35 1.85
N VAL A 7 -4.89 5.98 2.66
CA VAL A 7 -3.92 4.90 2.35
C VAL A 7 -4.26 3.54 2.94
N TYR A 8 -5.21 3.48 3.88
CA TYR A 8 -5.74 2.20 4.40
C TYR A 8 -6.32 1.23 3.34
N PRO A 9 -6.80 1.64 2.15
CA PRO A 9 -7.19 0.71 1.08
C PRO A 9 -6.08 -0.28 0.70
N ILE A 10 -4.82 0.14 0.81
CA ILE A 10 -3.64 -0.68 0.51
C ILE A 10 -3.58 -1.89 1.44
N PHE A 11 -4.01 -1.74 2.70
CA PHE A 11 -4.08 -2.85 3.64
C PHE A 11 -5.07 -3.93 3.19
N ILE A 12 -6.24 -3.53 2.69
CA ILE A 12 -7.24 -4.47 2.18
C ILE A 12 -6.67 -5.22 0.97
N LEU A 13 -6.00 -4.51 0.05
CA LEU A 13 -5.34 -5.16 -1.08
C LEU A 13 -4.28 -6.17 -0.63
N LEU A 14 -3.49 -5.86 0.40
CA LEU A 14 -2.52 -6.80 0.97
C LEU A 14 -3.21 -8.07 1.50
N LEU A 15 -4.30 -7.93 2.25
CA LEU A 15 -5.07 -9.07 2.76
C LEU A 15 -5.62 -9.95 1.61
N ILE A 16 -6.14 -9.33 0.54
CA ILE A 16 -6.64 -10.05 -0.63
C ILE A 16 -5.51 -10.84 -1.30
N ILE A 17 -4.34 -10.22 -1.49
CA ILE A 17 -3.18 -10.88 -2.11
C ILE A 17 -2.61 -11.98 -1.21
N SER A 18 -2.64 -11.80 0.12
CA SER A 18 -2.23 -12.83 1.08
C SER A 18 -3.13 -14.06 1.06
N ALA A 19 -4.38 -13.93 0.59
CA ALA A 19 -5.30 -15.05 0.40
C ALA A 19 -5.02 -15.87 -0.87
N ASN A 20 -3.75 -15.97 -1.31
CA ASN A 20 -3.25 -16.61 -2.54
C ASN A 20 -3.57 -18.12 -2.70
N TYR A 21 -4.47 -18.66 -1.89
CA TYR A 21 -4.96 -20.03 -1.90
C TYR A 21 -5.97 -20.32 -3.02
N LEU A 22 -6.47 -19.28 -3.72
CA LEU A 22 -7.44 -19.43 -4.81
C LEU A 22 -6.78 -19.51 -6.20
N ALA A 23 -5.45 -19.41 -6.30
CA ALA A 23 -4.74 -19.47 -7.57
C ALA A 23 -4.98 -20.80 -8.31
N ASP A 24 -5.17 -21.89 -7.57
CA ASP A 24 -5.43 -23.23 -8.11
C ASP A 24 -6.87 -23.40 -8.64
N LEU A 25 -7.80 -22.48 -8.33
CA LEU A 25 -9.16 -22.50 -8.89
C LEU A 25 -9.23 -21.96 -10.32
N PHE A 26 -8.20 -21.24 -10.78
CA PHE A 26 -8.17 -20.74 -12.14
C PHE A 26 -7.85 -21.85 -13.15
N PRO A 27 -8.42 -21.79 -14.37
CA PRO A 27 -8.04 -22.70 -15.45
C PRO A 27 -6.53 -22.69 -15.69
N CYS A 28 -5.93 -23.86 -15.99
CA CYS A 28 -4.48 -24.02 -16.10
C CYS A 28 -3.80 -23.00 -17.03
N ARG A 29 -4.42 -22.64 -18.16
CA ARG A 29 -3.87 -21.64 -19.09
C ARG A 29 -3.85 -20.23 -18.51
N LEU A 30 -4.87 -19.86 -17.73
CA LEU A 30 -4.92 -18.57 -17.07
C LEU A 30 -3.92 -18.52 -15.92
N ARG A 31 -3.78 -19.62 -15.17
CA ARG A 31 -2.75 -19.78 -14.15
C ARG A 31 -1.35 -19.61 -14.73
N ASP A 32 -1.04 -20.31 -15.83
CA ASP A 32 0.25 -20.22 -16.51
C ASP A 32 0.56 -18.78 -16.95
N LEU A 33 -0.43 -18.08 -17.51
CA LEU A 33 -0.30 -16.69 -17.91
C LEU A 33 -0.10 -15.76 -16.71
N LEU A 34 -0.79 -15.99 -15.59
CA LEU A 34 -0.58 -15.24 -14.36
C LEU A 34 0.78 -15.52 -13.75
N GLU A 35 1.25 -16.76 -13.72
CA GLU A 35 2.54 -17.16 -13.14
C GLU A 35 3.73 -16.61 -13.95
N HIS A 36 3.65 -16.68 -15.27
CA HIS A 36 4.72 -16.34 -16.22
C HIS A 36 4.61 -14.94 -16.85
N ASN A 37 3.64 -14.10 -16.46
CA ASN A 37 3.57 -12.72 -16.93
C ASN A 37 3.38 -11.72 -15.78
N ILE A 38 4.46 -11.01 -15.45
CA ILE A 38 4.46 -10.01 -14.36
C ILE A 38 3.56 -8.82 -14.67
N TYR A 39 3.44 -8.43 -15.95
CA TYR A 39 2.55 -7.34 -16.37
C TYR A 39 1.10 -7.69 -16.12
N ILE A 40 0.71 -8.95 -16.35
CA ILE A 40 -0.64 -9.41 -16.09
C ILE A 40 -0.91 -9.46 -14.58
N LYS A 41 0.06 -9.92 -13.75
CA LYS A 41 -0.08 -9.83 -12.28
C LYS A 41 -0.33 -8.39 -11.84
N HIS A 42 0.39 -7.42 -12.41
CA HIS A 42 0.18 -6.01 -12.07
C HIS A 42 -1.18 -5.49 -12.55
N LEU A 43 -1.61 -5.87 -13.75
CA LEU A 43 -2.93 -5.51 -14.27
C LEU A 43 -4.04 -6.01 -13.35
N PHE A 44 -4.04 -7.31 -12.99
CA PHE A 44 -5.04 -7.87 -12.08
C PHE A 44 -4.96 -7.28 -10.67
N GLY A 45 -3.76 -6.99 -10.17
CA GLY A 45 -3.59 -6.29 -8.89
C GLY A 45 -4.21 -4.89 -8.92
N TYR A 46 -4.02 -4.15 -10.01
CA TYR A 46 -4.63 -2.83 -10.18
C TYR A 46 -6.15 -2.91 -10.31
N LEU A 47 -6.67 -3.81 -11.13
CA LEU A 47 -8.11 -4.02 -11.28
C LEU A 47 -8.74 -4.45 -9.95
N THR A 48 -8.05 -5.26 -9.15
CA THR A 48 -8.50 -5.64 -7.81
C THR A 48 -8.64 -4.41 -6.91
N LEU A 49 -7.64 -3.54 -6.89
CA LEU A 49 -7.71 -2.30 -6.12
C LEU A 49 -8.84 -1.39 -6.62
N LEU A 50 -8.95 -1.19 -7.94
CA LEU A 50 -9.96 -0.32 -8.55
C LEU A 50 -11.39 -0.81 -8.27
N PHE A 51 -11.68 -2.09 -8.49
CA PHE A 51 -13.06 -2.60 -8.41
C PHE A 51 -13.45 -3.10 -7.02
N PHE A 52 -12.57 -3.79 -6.31
CA PHE A 52 -12.92 -4.39 -5.02
C PHE A 52 -12.65 -3.47 -3.84
N VAL A 53 -11.64 -2.60 -3.94
CA VAL A 53 -11.26 -1.74 -2.80
C VAL A 53 -11.79 -0.32 -2.98
N SER A 54 -11.66 0.26 -4.18
CA SER A 54 -12.06 1.66 -4.37
C SER A 54 -13.57 1.87 -4.39
N ILE A 55 -14.34 0.87 -4.84
CA ILE A 55 -15.82 0.93 -4.84
C ILE A 55 -16.40 0.63 -3.45
N THR A 56 -15.76 -0.23 -2.66
CA THR A 56 -16.25 -0.58 -1.31
C THR A 56 -16.00 0.51 -0.27
N LEU A 57 -15.21 1.52 -0.63
CA LEU A 57 -14.85 2.62 0.22
C LEU A 57 -15.36 3.93 -0.39
N ASP A 58 -16.48 4.42 0.14
CA ASP A 58 -17.22 5.62 -0.29
C ASP A 58 -16.40 6.94 -0.31
N ASN A 59 -15.13 6.89 0.08
CA ASN A 59 -14.26 8.06 0.27
C ASN A 59 -13.16 8.22 -0.78
N ILE A 60 -13.07 7.33 -1.79
CA ILE A 60 -11.94 7.33 -2.74
C ILE A 60 -12.21 8.16 -3.99
N GLY A 61 -13.46 8.43 -4.38
CA GLY A 61 -13.74 9.35 -5.48
C GLY A 61 -15.22 9.63 -5.64
N SER A 62 -15.53 10.85 -6.06
CA SER A 62 -16.91 11.32 -6.32
C SER A 62 -17.36 11.08 -7.77
N SER A 63 -16.41 10.74 -8.65
CA SER A 63 -16.64 10.46 -10.07
C SER A 63 -15.76 9.31 -10.55
N VAL A 64 -16.12 8.69 -11.68
CA VAL A 64 -15.36 7.59 -12.29
C VAL A 64 -13.91 8.00 -12.58
N ASN A 65 -13.68 9.20 -13.11
CA ASN A 65 -12.34 9.70 -13.39
C ASN A 65 -11.50 9.87 -12.12
N GLU A 66 -12.12 10.38 -11.04
CA GLU A 66 -11.44 10.53 -9.75
C GLU A 66 -11.11 9.15 -9.15
N LEU A 67 -12.03 8.19 -9.24
CA LEU A 67 -11.81 6.80 -8.80
C LEU A 67 -10.64 6.14 -9.53
N ILE A 68 -10.58 6.24 -10.86
CA ILE A 68 -9.48 5.69 -11.67
C ILE A 68 -8.16 6.34 -11.28
N LYS A 69 -8.12 7.68 -11.21
CA LYS A 69 -6.90 8.42 -10.85
C LYS A 69 -6.40 8.06 -9.45
N ASN A 70 -7.30 8.06 -8.46
CA ASN A 70 -6.94 7.80 -7.08
C ASN A 70 -6.53 6.33 -6.86
N SER A 71 -7.21 5.39 -7.52
CA SER A 71 -6.81 3.97 -7.51
C SER A 71 -5.43 3.79 -8.13
N PHE A 72 -5.13 4.51 -9.22
CA PHE A 72 -3.81 4.44 -9.85
C PHE A 72 -2.71 4.95 -8.92
N VAL A 73 -2.92 6.08 -8.24
CA VAL A 73 -1.99 6.62 -7.24
C VAL A 73 -1.78 5.64 -6.08
N LEU A 74 -2.85 5.04 -5.55
CA LEU A 74 -2.75 4.01 -4.51
C LEU A 74 -2.03 2.76 -4.99
N TYR A 75 -2.20 2.40 -6.26
CA TYR A 75 -1.50 1.26 -6.83
C TYR A 75 -0.01 1.50 -6.98
N LEU A 76 0.41 2.72 -7.36
CA LEU A 76 1.83 3.10 -7.33
C LEU A 76 2.40 3.01 -5.91
N TYR A 77 1.63 3.45 -4.91
CA TYR A 77 2.00 3.31 -3.50
C TYR A 77 2.19 1.83 -3.12
N PHE A 78 1.28 0.97 -3.54
CA PHE A 78 1.38 -0.47 -3.34
C PHE A 78 2.62 -1.07 -4.03
N VAL A 79 2.91 -0.68 -5.28
CA VAL A 79 4.12 -1.13 -5.98
C VAL A 79 5.37 -0.74 -5.19
N LEU A 80 5.49 0.49 -4.72
CA LEU A 80 6.60 0.91 -3.85
C LEU A 80 6.66 0.09 -2.55
N LEU A 81 5.50 -0.19 -1.94
CA LEU A 81 5.41 -0.98 -0.72
C LEU A 81 5.93 -2.41 -0.94
N THR A 82 5.62 -3.04 -2.07
CA THR A 82 6.16 -4.37 -2.40
C THR A 82 7.67 -4.38 -2.69
N LYS A 83 8.27 -3.22 -2.95
CA LYS A 83 9.72 -3.03 -3.16
C LYS A 83 10.38 -2.36 -1.97
N ASN A 84 9.88 -2.66 -0.79
CA ASN A 84 10.37 -2.12 0.45
C ASN A 84 11.20 -3.17 1.21
N ASN A 85 12.16 -2.72 2.01
CA ASN A 85 12.91 -3.61 2.88
C ASN A 85 11.96 -4.29 3.89
N LYS A 86 12.19 -5.57 4.19
CA LYS A 86 11.28 -6.41 4.99
C LYS A 86 10.88 -5.80 6.34
N TYR A 87 11.80 -5.13 7.03
CA TYR A 87 11.53 -4.55 8.34
C TYR A 87 10.61 -3.33 8.26
N PHE A 88 10.89 -2.44 7.30
CA PHE A 88 10.04 -1.29 7.02
C PHE A 88 8.67 -1.71 6.46
N PHE A 89 8.62 -2.73 5.61
CA PHE A 89 7.37 -3.31 5.11
C PHE A 89 6.46 -3.79 6.24
N ILE A 90 6.99 -4.58 7.18
CA ILE A 90 6.22 -5.09 8.33
C ILE A 90 5.73 -3.92 9.20
N LEU A 91 6.60 -2.94 9.47
CA LEU A 91 6.24 -1.74 10.23
C LEU A 91 5.09 -0.97 9.55
N ILE A 92 5.18 -0.73 8.25
CA ILE A 92 4.13 -0.06 7.47
C ILE A 92 2.83 -0.87 7.51
N CYS A 93 2.88 -2.20 7.38
CA CYS A 93 1.69 -3.05 7.45
C CYS A 93 0.97 -2.93 8.79
N ILE A 94 1.72 -2.90 9.91
CA ILE A 94 1.14 -2.73 11.25
C ILE A 94 0.46 -1.37 11.37
N VAL A 95 1.12 -0.29 10.93
CA VAL A 95 0.55 1.06 10.98
C VAL A 95 -0.72 1.14 10.12
N LEU A 96 -0.70 0.57 8.90
CA LEU A 96 -1.86 0.52 8.02
C LEU A 96 -3.03 -0.27 8.62
N ALA A 97 -2.75 -1.37 9.32
CA ALA A 97 -3.78 -2.16 10.02
C ALA A 97 -4.47 -1.32 11.11
N PHE A 98 -3.71 -0.59 11.93
CA PHE A 98 -4.28 0.28 12.95
C PHE A 98 -5.12 1.42 12.35
N ILE A 99 -4.66 2.04 11.27
CA ILE A 99 -5.44 3.06 10.56
C ILE A 99 -6.75 2.47 10.04
N TYR A 100 -6.72 1.27 9.48
CA TYR A 100 -7.92 0.61 8.98
C TYR A 100 -8.91 0.28 10.10
N LEU A 101 -8.44 -0.25 11.24
CA LEU A 101 -9.28 -0.50 12.40
C LEU A 101 -9.91 0.79 12.95
N ALA A 102 -9.13 1.86 13.06
CA ALA A 102 -9.64 3.18 13.46
C ALA A 102 -10.69 3.70 12.47
N HIS A 103 -10.49 3.48 11.16
CA HIS A 103 -11.46 3.84 10.14
C HIS A 103 -12.79 3.07 10.28
N ILE A 104 -12.73 1.76 10.57
CA ILE A 104 -13.92 0.94 10.82
C ILE A 104 -14.67 1.47 12.04
N GLU A 105 -13.97 1.70 13.15
CA GLU A 105 -14.58 2.21 14.38
C GLU A 105 -15.29 3.55 14.16
N LEU A 106 -14.62 4.48 13.47
CA LEU A 106 -15.22 5.76 13.08
C LEU A 106 -16.46 5.59 12.19
N LYS A 107 -16.45 4.65 11.25
CA LYS A 107 -17.60 4.35 10.39
C LYS A 107 -18.78 3.79 11.19
N LEU A 108 -18.51 2.88 12.14
CA LEU A 108 -19.52 2.31 13.03
C LEU A 108 -20.13 3.36 13.95
N LEU A 109 -19.28 4.19 14.57
CA LEU A 109 -19.73 5.30 15.41
C LEU A 109 -20.61 6.26 14.64
N LYS A 110 -20.23 6.66 13.41
CA LYS A 110 -21.06 7.57 12.58
C LYS A 110 -22.45 7.02 12.32
N LYS A 111 -22.57 5.72 12.02
CA LYS A 111 -23.84 5.04 11.72
C LYS A 111 -24.74 4.86 12.94
N LYS A 112 -24.21 4.90 14.16
CA LYS A 112 -24.97 4.72 15.40
C LYS A 112 -26.00 5.86 15.59
N GLU A 113 -27.28 5.53 15.74
CA GLU A 113 -28.35 6.52 15.96
C GLU A 113 -28.32 7.09 17.39
N ASN A 114 -28.27 6.21 18.40
CA ASN A 114 -28.24 6.60 19.81
C ASN A 114 -26.81 6.67 20.34
N LYS A 115 -26.16 7.82 20.10
CA LYS A 115 -24.81 8.13 20.61
C LYS A 115 -24.90 8.69 22.02
N ASN A 116 -24.06 8.21 22.93
CA ASN A 116 -23.90 8.85 24.24
C ASN A 116 -23.10 10.17 24.10
N ASP A 117 -23.06 10.97 25.17
CA ASP A 117 -22.42 12.29 25.11
C ASP A 117 -20.91 12.21 24.86
N SER A 118 -20.23 11.17 25.38
CA SER A 118 -18.80 10.95 25.11
C SER A 118 -18.51 10.61 23.64
N GLU A 119 -19.37 9.83 23.00
CA GLU A 119 -19.26 9.45 21.58
C GLU A 119 -19.49 10.65 20.66
N LYS A 120 -20.48 11.49 21.00
CA LYS A 120 -20.72 12.76 20.29
C LYS A 120 -19.51 13.68 20.42
N LEU A 121 -19.00 13.88 21.64
CA LEU A 121 -17.83 14.70 21.90
C LEU A 121 -16.60 14.21 21.12
N PHE A 122 -16.36 12.89 21.11
CA PHE A 122 -15.26 12.31 20.34
C PHE A 122 -15.39 12.59 18.84
N LEU A 123 -16.58 12.37 18.26
CA LEU A 123 -16.82 12.64 16.83
C LEU A 123 -16.64 14.12 16.50
N ASP A 124 -17.15 15.02 17.32
CA ASP A 124 -17.00 16.46 17.12
C ASP A 124 -15.52 16.89 17.16
N ILE A 125 -14.74 16.36 18.12
CA ILE A 125 -13.30 16.61 18.20
C ILE A 125 -12.59 16.06 16.95
N TYR A 126 -12.92 14.84 16.54
CA TYR A 126 -12.32 14.20 15.38
C TYR A 126 -12.60 14.98 14.09
N GLU A 127 -13.87 15.32 13.83
CA GLU A 127 -14.29 16.07 12.63
C GLU A 127 -13.69 17.47 12.60
N LYS A 128 -13.66 18.17 13.75
CA LYS A 128 -13.03 19.49 13.85
C LYS A 128 -11.52 19.46 13.60
N ARG A 129 -10.83 18.37 13.97
CA ARG A 129 -9.37 18.23 13.78
C ARG A 129 -8.98 17.70 12.41
N LYS A 130 -9.89 17.05 11.70
CA LYS A 130 -9.66 16.40 10.40
C LYS A 130 -9.03 17.34 9.36
N ASP A 131 -9.49 18.59 9.29
CA ASP A 131 -9.13 19.51 8.20
C ASP A 131 -7.83 20.29 8.41
N LYS A 132 -7.31 20.39 9.65
CA LYS A 132 -6.19 21.29 9.97
C LYS A 132 -4.88 20.55 10.26
N PHE A 133 -4.91 19.46 11.03
CA PHE A 133 -3.77 18.59 11.37
C PHE A 133 -4.29 17.30 12.03
N GLY A 134 -5.05 16.51 11.26
CA GLY A 134 -5.60 15.24 11.76
C GLY A 134 -4.49 14.21 12.04
N LEU A 135 -4.75 13.30 12.97
CA LEU A 135 -3.91 12.13 13.23
C LEU A 135 -3.66 11.33 11.94
N ASP A 136 -4.67 11.24 11.06
CA ASP A 136 -4.59 10.59 9.75
C ASP A 136 -3.53 11.24 8.84
N THR A 137 -3.41 12.57 8.86
CA THR A 137 -2.43 13.31 8.07
C THR A 137 -1.00 13.03 8.54
N ILE A 138 -0.79 13.04 9.85
CA ILE A 138 0.52 12.78 10.46
C ILE A 138 0.95 11.34 10.15
N LEU A 139 0.05 10.37 10.34
CA LEU A 139 0.32 8.98 10.03
C LEU A 139 0.57 8.76 8.53
N HIS A 140 -0.15 9.45 7.65
CA HIS A 140 0.09 9.37 6.21
C HIS A 140 1.52 9.83 5.85
N TYR A 141 1.97 10.97 6.36
CA TYR A 141 3.34 11.45 6.12
C TYR A 141 4.40 10.52 6.73
N LEU A 142 4.14 9.97 7.92
CA LEU A 142 5.01 8.98 8.53
C LEU A 142 5.18 7.75 7.62
N ILE A 143 4.07 7.18 7.12
CA ILE A 143 4.13 6.03 6.21
C ILE A 143 4.86 6.43 4.93
N LEU A 144 4.62 7.61 4.37
CA LEU A 144 5.31 8.07 3.17
C LEU A 144 6.83 8.14 3.36
N ILE A 145 7.30 8.65 4.51
CA ILE A 145 8.73 8.69 4.85
C ILE A 145 9.30 7.27 4.98
N LEU A 146 8.64 6.39 5.73
CA LEU A 146 9.05 4.98 5.89
C LEU A 146 9.07 4.25 4.54
N LEU A 147 8.09 4.53 3.68
CA LEU A 147 7.98 3.96 2.35
C LEU A 147 9.18 4.37 1.50
N VAL A 148 9.49 5.67 1.44
CA VAL A 148 10.61 6.20 0.65
C VAL A 148 11.93 5.65 1.17
N ILE A 149 12.20 5.76 2.47
CA ILE A 149 13.46 5.28 3.08
C ILE A 149 13.61 3.78 2.83
N GLY A 150 12.59 2.98 3.16
CA GLY A 150 12.67 1.53 3.03
C GLY A 150 12.76 1.04 1.58
N THR A 151 12.15 1.76 0.62
CA THR A 151 12.31 1.46 -0.82
C THR A 151 13.72 1.79 -1.29
N LEU A 152 14.29 2.94 -0.89
CA LEU A 152 15.66 3.30 -1.22
C LEU A 152 16.67 2.33 -0.62
N THR A 153 16.49 1.93 0.65
CA THR A 153 17.32 0.88 1.28
C THR A 153 17.28 -0.41 0.46
N TYR A 154 16.10 -0.91 0.12
CA TYR A 154 15.96 -2.13 -0.68
C TYR A 154 16.55 -1.98 -2.09
N MET A 155 16.37 -0.82 -2.72
CA MET A 155 17.00 -0.51 -4.00
C MET A 155 18.52 -0.57 -3.93
N GLY A 156 19.11 0.00 -2.88
CA GLY A 156 20.54 -0.03 -2.62
C GLY A 156 21.07 -1.45 -2.46
N GLU A 157 20.39 -2.29 -1.67
CA GLU A 157 20.71 -3.71 -1.53
C GLU A 157 20.71 -4.42 -2.90
N LYS A 158 19.72 -4.13 -3.74
CA LYS A 158 19.61 -4.73 -5.09
C LYS A 158 20.65 -4.18 -6.06
N LYS A 159 21.01 -2.90 -5.98
CA LYS A 159 22.13 -2.35 -6.76
C LYS A 159 23.45 -3.00 -6.39
N ILE A 160 23.69 -3.26 -5.09
CA ILE A 160 24.88 -3.98 -4.63
C ILE A 160 24.88 -5.44 -5.13
N GLU A 161 23.73 -6.12 -5.08
CA GLU A 161 23.58 -7.50 -5.54
C GLU A 161 23.81 -7.62 -7.06
N TYR A 162 23.18 -6.75 -7.85
CA TYR A 162 23.15 -6.88 -9.31
C TYR A 162 24.22 -6.06 -10.04
N LYS A 163 24.83 -5.07 -9.38
CA LYS A 163 25.85 -4.16 -9.94
C LYS A 163 25.39 -3.63 -11.31
N ASP A 164 26.18 -3.81 -12.35
CA ASP A 164 25.91 -3.34 -13.72
C ASP A 164 24.69 -4.01 -14.38
N LYS A 165 24.20 -5.12 -13.82
CA LYS A 165 22.99 -5.80 -14.29
C LYS A 165 21.70 -5.26 -13.64
N PHE A 166 21.81 -4.24 -12.78
CA PHE A 166 20.65 -3.61 -12.17
C PHE A 166 19.83 -2.83 -13.20
N ASN A 167 18.51 -3.00 -13.17
CA ASN A 167 17.59 -2.31 -14.07
C ASN A 167 16.37 -1.82 -13.27
N TYR A 168 16.05 -0.53 -13.36
CA TYR A 168 14.97 0.10 -12.59
C TYR A 168 13.58 -0.46 -12.93
N LEU A 169 13.30 -0.71 -14.22
CA LEU A 169 12.02 -1.27 -14.65
C LEU A 169 11.83 -2.67 -14.07
N THR A 170 12.87 -3.49 -14.15
CA THR A 170 12.90 -4.83 -13.54
C THR A 170 12.79 -4.79 -12.02
N PHE A 171 13.34 -3.75 -11.37
CA PHE A 171 13.21 -3.57 -9.93
C PHE A 171 11.75 -3.32 -9.52
N PHE A 172 11.09 -2.34 -10.14
CA PHE A 172 9.72 -1.96 -9.77
C PHE A 172 8.67 -2.99 -10.19
N LEU A 173 8.81 -3.60 -11.36
CA LEU A 173 7.91 -4.70 -11.77
C LEU A 173 8.24 -6.00 -11.03
N GLY A 174 9.50 -6.21 -10.67
CA GLY A 174 9.97 -7.44 -10.04
C GLY A 174 10.23 -8.58 -11.02
N LYS A 175 10.72 -9.68 -10.46
CA LYS A 175 10.97 -10.95 -11.14
C LYS A 175 10.00 -12.00 -10.61
N GLN A 176 9.70 -13.00 -11.43
CA GLN A 176 8.73 -14.05 -11.11
C GLN A 176 9.24 -15.03 -10.05
N VAL A 177 10.55 -15.27 -10.02
CA VAL A 177 11.19 -16.22 -9.12
C VAL A 177 11.96 -15.47 -8.04
N CYS A 178 11.60 -15.73 -6.79
CA CYS A 178 12.32 -15.24 -5.63
C CYS A 178 13.60 -16.07 -5.43
N LYS A 179 14.77 -15.42 -5.32
CA LYS A 179 16.03 -16.09 -4.97
C LYS A 179 16.15 -16.50 -3.49
N GLY A 180 15.20 -16.08 -2.65
CA GLY A 180 15.18 -16.37 -1.21
C GLY A 180 16.15 -15.56 -0.36
N ASN A 181 17.32 -15.18 -0.89
CA ASN A 181 18.37 -14.49 -0.13
C ASN A 181 18.79 -13.16 -0.78
N SER A 182 19.06 -12.16 0.06
CA SER A 182 19.67 -10.86 -0.32
C SER A 182 20.87 -10.61 0.59
N PRO A 183 21.92 -9.91 0.12
CA PRO A 183 23.06 -9.59 0.97
C PRO A 183 22.61 -8.74 2.17
N GLU A 184 23.12 -9.06 3.36
CA GLU A 184 22.93 -8.20 4.53
C GLU A 184 23.83 -6.97 4.38
N VAL A 185 23.21 -5.80 4.29
CA VAL A 185 23.90 -4.52 4.09
C VAL A 185 23.35 -3.53 5.10
N ASP A 186 24.24 -2.78 5.75
CA ASP A 186 23.85 -1.69 6.63
C ASP A 186 23.00 -0.66 5.87
N ILE A 187 21.97 -0.13 6.54
CA ILE A 187 21.01 0.82 5.95
C ILE A 187 21.74 2.03 5.32
N SER A 188 22.78 2.56 5.99
CA SER A 188 23.56 3.70 5.48
C SER A 188 24.29 3.38 4.18
N LYS A 189 24.90 2.20 4.10
CA LYS A 189 25.61 1.72 2.91
C LYS A 189 24.63 1.42 1.77
N ALA A 190 23.48 0.84 2.08
CA ALA A 190 22.41 0.63 1.13
C ALA A 190 21.91 1.96 0.54
N LEU A 191 21.58 2.94 1.40
CA LEU A 191 21.13 4.27 0.96
C LEU A 191 22.16 5.00 0.09
N LYS A 192 23.46 4.94 0.44
CA LYS A 192 24.52 5.51 -0.39
C LYS A 192 24.57 4.88 -1.79
N ASN A 193 24.41 3.56 -1.88
CA ASN A 193 24.38 2.87 -3.17
C ASN A 193 23.07 3.10 -3.94
N ALA A 194 21.96 3.39 -3.26
CA ALA A 194 20.70 3.73 -3.91
C ALA A 194 20.81 5.06 -4.67
N LEU A 195 21.51 6.04 -4.09
CA LEU A 195 21.67 7.40 -4.62
C LEU A 195 22.85 7.57 -5.59
N ASN A 196 23.82 6.64 -5.58
CA ASN A 196 24.88 6.53 -6.59
C ASN A 196 24.38 5.77 -7.84
#